data_AF-A0A1Y2R770-F1
#
_entry.id   AF-A0A1Y2R770-F1
#
_cell.length_a   1.000
_cell.length_b   1.000
_cell.length_c   1.000
_cell.angle_alpha   90.00
_cell.angle_beta   90.00
_cell.angle_gamma   90.00
#
_symmetry.space_group_name_H-M   'P 1'
#
loop_
_entity.id
_entity.type
_entity.pdbx_description
1 polymer ?
#
loop_
_entity_poly.entity_id
_entity_poly.type
_entity_poly.pdbx_seq_one_letter_code
_entity_poly.pdbx_strand_id
1 'polypeptide(L)'
;MGIVKISDLMHENLRLAGTALSRSINAQAEHWMRVGMLTEMHPELDHREICQLMVRAELAGGLDIALAVAPPVGKPRTVAAGKH
;
A
#
# COMPACT_ATOMS: atom_id res chain seq x y z
N MET A 1 17.21 -3.38 -11.68
CA MET A 1 16.54 -3.30 -10.37
C MET A 1 17.43 -2.52 -9.42
N GLY A 2 16.94 -1.47 -8.76
CA GLY A 2 17.72 -0.69 -7.80
C GLY A 2 17.92 -1.46 -6.49
N ILE A 3 19.13 -1.40 -5.91
CA ILE A 3 19.42 -2.02 -4.61
C ILE A 3 19.18 -0.97 -3.53
N VAL A 4 18.24 -1.24 -2.63
CA VAL A 4 18.03 -0.42 -1.42
C VAL A 4 18.97 -0.95 -0.33
N LYS A 5 19.83 -0.08 0.19
CA LYS A 5 20.69 -0.42 1.33
C LYS A 5 19.92 -0.19 2.62
N ILE A 6 19.96 -1.17 3.52
CA ILE A 6 19.39 -1.11 4.88
C ILE A 6 20.46 -1.56 5.88
N SER A 7 20.26 -1.28 7.17
CA SER A 7 21.17 -1.75 8.21
C SER A 7 21.12 -3.27 8.37
N ASP A 8 22.22 -3.87 8.82
CA ASP A 8 22.31 -5.32 9.07
C ASP A 8 21.22 -5.79 10.06
N LEU A 9 20.97 -4.99 11.10
CA LEU A 9 19.88 -5.26 12.05
C LEU A 9 18.51 -5.33 11.36
N MET A 10 18.23 -4.41 10.44
CA MET A 10 16.96 -4.40 9.72
C MET A 10 16.85 -5.59 8.75
N HIS A 11 17.96 -5.98 8.12
CA HIS A 11 18.01 -7.16 7.26
C HIS A 11 17.69 -8.44 8.05
N GLU A 12 18.23 -8.60 9.26
CA GLU A 12 17.91 -9.74 10.12
C GLU A 12 16.45 -9.71 10.63
N ASN A 13 15.93 -8.52 10.96
CA ASN A 13 14.50 -8.38 11.31
C ASN A 13 13.58 -8.79 10.15
N LEU A 14 13.92 -8.41 8.90
CA LEU A 14 13.18 -8.84 7.71
C LEU A 14 13.24 -10.35 7.51
N ARG A 15 14.41 -10.96 7.70
CA ARG A 15 14.58 -12.42 7.60
C ARG A 15 13.71 -13.14 8.62
N LEU A 16 13.73 -12.70 9.87
CA LEU A 16 12.95 -13.30 10.96
C LEU A 16 11.45 -13.16 10.70
N ALA A 17 10.98 -11.94 10.41
CA ALA A 17 9.57 -11.68 10.15
C ALA A 17 9.06 -12.42 8.90
N GLY A 18 9.85 -12.42 7.82
CA GLY A 18 9.51 -13.14 6.59
C GLY A 18 9.36 -14.64 6.84
N THR A 19 10.31 -15.25 7.56
CA THR A 19 10.23 -16.67 7.93
C THR A 19 8.98 -16.97 8.77
N ALA A 20 8.69 -16.15 9.79
CA ALA A 20 7.51 -16.33 10.64
C ALA A 20 6.18 -16.17 9.89
N LEU A 21 6.12 -15.28 8.90
CA LEU A 21 4.92 -14.98 8.12
C LEU A 21 4.86 -15.73 6.78
N SER A 22 5.75 -16.71 6.57
CA SER A 22 5.84 -17.51 5.34
C SER A 22 6.01 -16.68 4.06
N ARG A 23 6.88 -15.67 4.10
CA ARG A 23 7.23 -14.79 2.98
C ARG A 23 8.72 -14.81 2.68
N SER A 24 9.10 -14.58 1.42
CA SER A 24 10.49 -14.27 1.08
C SER A 24 10.92 -12.95 1.72
N ILE A 25 12.24 -12.74 1.88
CA ILE A 25 12.77 -11.50 2.45
C ILE A 25 12.32 -10.27 1.66
N ASN A 26 12.31 -10.36 0.32
CA ASN A 26 11.85 -9.28 -0.55
C ASN A 26 10.34 -9.04 -0.40
N ALA A 27 9.53 -10.11 -0.33
CA ALA A 27 8.09 -9.98 -0.14
C ALA A 27 7.74 -9.36 1.22
N GLN A 28 8.49 -9.68 2.27
CA GLN A 28 8.32 -9.06 3.58
C GLN A 28 8.75 -7.58 3.58
N ALA A 29 9.87 -7.27 2.92
CA ALA A 29 10.32 -5.89 2.77
C ALA A 29 9.29 -5.05 2.01
N GLU A 30 8.80 -5.58 0.89
CA GLU A 30 7.77 -4.95 0.09
C GLU A 30 6.50 -4.73 0.92
N HIS A 31 6.01 -5.74 1.64
CA HIS A 31 4.85 -5.61 2.51
C HIS A 31 4.99 -4.47 3.54
N TRP A 32 6.12 -4.36 4.24
CA TRP A 32 6.36 -3.26 5.17
C TRP A 32 6.41 -1.89 4.48
N MET A 33 7.04 -1.79 3.31
CA MET A 33 7.04 -0.55 2.52
C MET A 33 5.63 -0.15 2.09
N ARG A 34 4.80 -1.12 1.64
CA ARG A 34 3.40 -0.87 1.29
C ARG A 34 2.59 -0.39 2.49
N VAL A 35 2.71 -1.06 3.63
CA VAL A 35 2.01 -0.69 4.87
C VAL A 35 2.42 0.71 5.32
N GLY A 36 3.73 1.00 5.39
CA GLY A 36 4.22 2.32 5.83
C GLY A 36 3.68 3.46 4.98
N MET A 37 3.77 3.33 3.65
CA MET A 37 3.29 4.34 2.72
C MET A 37 1.77 4.52 2.76
N LEU A 38 1.00 3.43 2.87
CA LEU A 38 -0.46 3.54 2.98
C LEU A 38 -0.87 4.21 4.29
N THR A 39 -0.18 3.92 5.40
CA THR A 39 -0.44 4.59 6.69
C THR A 39 -0.08 6.08 6.65
N GLU A 40 0.99 6.47 5.95
CA GLU A 40 1.34 7.88 5.77
C GLU A 40 0.30 8.64 4.93
N MET A 41 -0.28 7.98 3.94
CA MET A 41 -1.24 8.60 3.00
C MET A 41 -2.68 8.59 3.48
N HIS A 42 -3.04 7.62 4.32
CA HIS A 42 -4.37 7.44 4.89
C HIS A 42 -4.28 7.34 6.42
N PRO A 43 -3.87 8.43 7.12
CA PRO A 43 -3.61 8.42 8.57
C PRO A 43 -4.85 8.13 9.42
N GLU A 44 -6.04 8.22 8.83
CA GLU A 44 -7.32 7.87 9.45
C GLU A 44 -7.61 6.37 9.47
N LEU A 45 -6.92 5.57 8.65
CA LEU A 45 -7.14 4.14 8.55
C LEU A 45 -6.30 3.39 9.58
N ASP A 46 -6.91 2.38 10.20
CA ASP A 46 -6.18 1.47 11.07
C ASP A 46 -5.45 0.36 10.27
N HIS A 47 -4.58 -0.40 10.95
CA HIS A 47 -3.82 -1.48 10.33
C HIS A 47 -4.72 -2.56 9.67
N ARG A 48 -5.90 -2.83 10.22
CA ARG A 48 -6.84 -3.81 9.66
C ARG A 48 -7.41 -3.28 8.34
N GLU A 49 -7.79 -2.01 8.29
CA GLU A 49 -8.32 -1.36 7.10
C GLU A 49 -7.26 -1.27 5.98
N ILE A 50 -6.01 -0.97 6.34
CA ILE A 50 -4.86 -0.99 5.43
C ILE A 50 -4.65 -2.39 4.84
N CYS A 51 -4.72 -3.44 5.66
CA CYS A 51 -4.65 -4.83 5.19
C CYS A 51 -5.78 -5.16 4.20
N GLN A 52 -7.01 -4.75 4.50
CA GLN A 52 -8.16 -4.97 3.61
C GLN A 52 -8.04 -4.19 2.30
N LEU A 53 -7.49 -2.99 2.34
CA LEU A 53 -7.21 -2.20 1.14
C LEU A 53 -6.22 -2.92 0.23
N MET A 54 -5.11 -3.42 0.77
CA MET A 54 -4.11 -4.18 0.00
C MET A 54 -4.71 -5.43 -0.67
N VAL A 55 -5.51 -6.21 0.07
CA VAL A 55 -6.16 -7.42 -0.49
C VAL A 55 -7.14 -7.07 -1.61
N ARG A 56 -7.96 -6.03 -1.43
CA ARG A 56 -8.92 -5.58 -2.46
C ARG A 56 -8.21 -5.10 -3.73
N ALA A 57 -7.10 -4.38 -3.58
CA ALA A 57 -6.32 -3.94 -4.71
C ALA A 57 -5.68 -5.11 -5.48
N GLU A 58 -5.16 -6.11 -4.78
CA GLU A 58 -4.62 -7.32 -5.42
C GLU A 58 -5.70 -8.07 -6.21
N LEU A 59 -6.89 -8.26 -5.63
CA LEU A 59 -8.04 -8.87 -6.32
C LEU A 59 -8.50 -8.05 -7.55
N ALA A 60 -8.24 -6.74 -7.57
CA ALA A 60 -8.58 -5.86 -8.71
C ALA A 60 -7.53 -5.90 -9.85
N GLY A 61 -6.53 -6.78 -9.78
CA GLY A 61 -5.49 -6.92 -10.79
C GLY A 61 -4.11 -6.42 -10.38
N GLY A 62 -3.90 -6.22 -9.08
CA GLY A 62 -2.62 -5.80 -8.50
C GLY A 62 -2.71 -4.45 -7.81
N LEU A 63 -1.98 -4.29 -6.70
CA LEU A 63 -1.85 -2.99 -6.05
C LEU A 63 -0.85 -2.11 -6.81
N ASP A 64 -1.37 -1.23 -7.68
CA ASP A 64 -0.62 -0.05 -8.10
C ASP A 64 -0.70 1.00 -6.98
N ILE A 65 0.37 1.08 -6.21
CA ILE A 65 0.48 2.05 -5.12
C ILE A 65 0.44 3.48 -5.64
N ALA A 66 0.97 3.78 -6.83
CA ALA A 66 0.89 5.14 -7.36
C ALA A 66 -0.57 5.57 -7.58
N LEU A 67 -1.43 4.63 -7.94
CA LEU A 67 -2.89 4.83 -8.01
C LEU A 67 -3.56 4.88 -6.63
N ALA A 68 -3.12 4.07 -5.67
CA ALA A 68 -3.67 4.05 -4.30
C ALA A 68 -3.32 5.30 -3.45
N VAL A 69 -2.27 6.01 -3.87
CA VAL A 69 -1.76 7.24 -3.25
C VAL A 69 -2.26 8.49 -4.00
N ALA A 70 -2.87 8.32 -5.19
CA ALA A 70 -3.44 9.43 -5.93
C ALA A 70 -4.65 10.02 -5.18
N PRO A 71 -4.80 11.36 -5.13
CA PRO A 71 -5.94 11.99 -4.50
C PRO A 71 -7.23 11.49 -5.18
N PRO A 72 -8.35 11.34 -4.42
CA PRO A 72 -9.59 10.88 -5.00
C PRO A 72 -10.00 11.82 -6.13
N VAL A 73 -10.08 11.28 -7.35
CA VAL A 73 -10.65 12.00 -8.49
C VAL A 73 -12.07 12.37 -8.09
N GLY A 74 -12.29 13.66 -7.87
CA GLY A 74 -13.56 14.19 -7.37
C GLY A 74 -14.73 13.64 -8.19
N LYS A 75 -15.83 13.32 -7.49
CA LYS A 75 -17.09 12.88 -8.12
C LYS A 75 -17.40 13.74 -9.34
N PRO A 76 -17.84 13.16 -10.49
CA PRO A 76 -18.24 13.95 -11.63
C PRO A 76 -19.33 14.91 -11.18
N ARG A 77 -19.05 16.22 -11.25
CA ARG A 77 -20.04 17.26 -11.00
C ARG A 77 -21.10 17.12 -12.09
N THR A 78 -22.25 16.54 -11.74
CA THR A 78 -23.44 16.58 -12.59
C THR A 78 -23.77 18.04 -12.84
N VAL A 79 -23.47 18.53 -14.04
CA VAL A 79 -23.93 19.82 -14.53
C VAL A 79 -25.44 19.71 -14.71
N ALA A 80 -26.18 20.24 -13.73
CA ALA A 80 -27.61 20.47 -13.86
C ALA A 80 -27.82 21.45 -15.02
N ALA A 81 -28.29 20.93 -16.16
CA ALA A 81 -28.68 21.73 -17.30
C ALA A 81 -29.96 22.50 -16.95
N GLY A 82 -29.82 23.73 -16.48
CA GLY A 82 -30.90 24.70 -16.48
C GLY A 82 -31.24 25.08 -17.91
N LYS A 83 -32.51 24.93 -18.30
CA LYS A 83 -33.06 25.56 -19.50
C LYS A 83 -34.22 26.46 -19.07
N HIS A 84 -34.05 27.74 -19.35
CA HIS A 84 -35.12 28.73 -19.51
C HIS A 84 -35.86 28.48 -20.83
#